data_AF-A0A850BD53-F1
#
_entry.id   AF-A0A850BD53-F1
#
_cell.length_a   1.000
_cell.length_b   1.000
_cell.length_c   1.000
_cell.angle_alpha   90.00
_cell.angle_beta   90.00
_cell.angle_gamma   90.00
#
_symmetry.space_group_name_H-M   'P 1'
#
loop_
_entity.id
_entity.type
_entity.pdbx_description
1 polymer ?
#
loop_
_entity_poly.entity_id
_entity_poly.type
_entity_poly.pdbx_seq_one_letter_code
_entity_poly.pdbx_strand_id
1 'polypeptide(L)'
;MRAARVFSILFALVLTLALLTLSACKRHYGVGDQVLVEWEGGTYPAVIVEVSGPTKYKVHYEGYDEIWDEVVPRSRIKGFVEGTIVPPEPPAKVRAKALQAAQTNVHKIGDRVRVEWHGQMYPAIITGIVGQERYRIHYEGYGPEWDETVGLSRIQPR
;
A
#
# COMPACT_ATOMS: atom_id res chain seq x y z
N MET A 1 36.72 -44.04 52.63
CA MET A 1 36.17 -42.66 52.68
C MET A 1 36.67 -41.89 51.47
N ARG A 2 35.74 -41.32 50.68
CA ARG A 2 35.84 -40.18 49.71
C ARG A 2 36.79 -40.36 48.49
N ALA A 3 36.28 -40.49 47.26
CA ALA A 3 35.67 -39.46 46.38
C ALA A 3 36.71 -38.38 45.98
N ALA A 4 36.87 -37.91 44.74
CA ALA A 4 35.95 -37.85 43.62
C ALA A 4 36.71 -37.65 42.30
N ARG A 5 36.28 -38.36 41.24
CA ARG A 5 36.56 -38.02 39.84
C ARG A 5 35.55 -36.96 39.40
N VAL A 6 35.79 -35.68 39.65
CA VAL A 6 34.92 -34.59 39.15
C VAL A 6 35.76 -33.36 38.86
N PHE A 7 36.55 -33.37 37.78
CA PHE A 7 37.25 -32.15 37.37
C PHE A 7 37.25 -31.85 35.85
N SER A 8 36.55 -32.63 35.03
CA SER A 8 36.59 -32.45 33.56
C SER A 8 35.27 -32.13 32.88
N ILE A 9 34.17 -31.90 33.60
CA ILE A 9 32.87 -31.60 32.97
C ILE A 9 32.47 -30.11 33.14
N LEU A 10 33.13 -29.36 34.03
CA LEU A 10 32.73 -27.97 34.31
C LEU A 10 33.27 -26.92 33.30
N PHE A 11 34.07 -27.31 32.31
CA PHE A 11 34.61 -26.37 31.30
C PHE A 11 33.89 -26.45 29.95
N ALA A 12 33.09 -27.48 29.69
CA ALA A 12 32.33 -27.63 28.45
C ALA A 12 30.92 -26.99 28.51
N LEU A 13 30.43 -26.63 29.71
CA LEU A 13 29.09 -26.08 29.89
C LEU A 13 29.04 -24.54 29.92
N VAL A 14 30.18 -23.86 29.84
CA VAL A 14 30.25 -22.39 29.81
C VAL A 14 30.40 -21.85 28.37
N LEU A 15 30.75 -22.70 27.40
CA LEU A 15 30.94 -22.31 26.00
C LEU A 15 29.69 -22.48 25.12
N THR A 16 28.57 -22.96 25.66
CA THR A 16 27.31 -23.14 24.90
C THR A 16 26.23 -22.10 25.22
N LEU A 17 26.43 -21.24 26.22
CA LEU A 17 25.43 -20.23 26.63
C LEU A 17 25.74 -18.81 26.11
N ALA A 18 26.75 -18.66 25.26
CA ALA A 18 27.12 -17.38 24.64
C ALA A 18 26.79 -17.33 23.14
N LEU A 19 25.81 -18.12 22.66
CA LEU A 19 25.13 -17.78 21.41
C LEU A 19 24.20 -16.60 21.70
N LEU A 20 24.80 -15.42 21.61
CA LEU A 20 24.18 -14.12 21.49
C LEU A 20 22.82 -14.23 20.80
N THR A 21 21.78 -13.94 21.57
CA THR A 21 20.46 -13.58 21.08
C THR A 21 20.62 -12.28 20.28
N LEU A 22 21.03 -12.41 19.02
CA LEU A 22 20.77 -11.41 17.97
C LEU A 22 19.26 -11.41 17.75
N SER A 23 18.51 -10.87 18.72
CA SER A 23 17.18 -10.34 18.47
C SER A 23 17.40 -9.21 17.47
N ALA A 24 17.29 -9.54 16.18
CA ALA A 24 17.09 -8.56 15.15
C ALA A 24 15.84 -7.77 15.56
N CYS A 25 16.05 -6.59 16.15
CA CYS A 25 14.99 -5.62 16.40
C CYS A 25 14.42 -5.23 15.03
N LYS A 26 13.42 -5.97 14.56
CA LYS A 26 12.60 -5.57 13.42
C LYS A 26 11.97 -4.24 13.82
N ARG A 27 12.41 -3.14 13.20
CA ARG A 27 11.80 -1.80 13.40
C ARG A 27 10.28 -1.94 13.34
N HIS A 28 9.62 -1.50 14.40
CA HIS A 28 8.16 -1.44 14.43
C HIS A 28 7.69 -0.41 13.40
N TYR A 29 6.56 -0.70 12.76
CA TYR A 29 5.89 0.29 11.94
C TYR A 29 4.83 1.02 12.76
N GLY A 30 4.65 2.31 12.50
CA GLY A 30 3.67 3.19 13.11
C GLY A 30 2.68 3.75 12.08
N VAL A 31 1.65 4.43 12.58
CA VAL A 31 0.71 5.18 11.73
C VAL A 31 1.46 6.32 11.02
N GLY A 32 1.20 6.49 9.73
CA GLY A 32 1.85 7.48 8.87
C GLY A 32 3.09 6.96 8.13
N ASP A 33 3.61 5.77 8.50
CA ASP A 33 4.76 5.20 7.81
C ASP A 33 4.41 4.83 6.35
N GLN A 34 5.24 5.27 5.42
CA GLN A 34 5.19 4.85 4.02
C GLN A 34 5.95 3.53 3.86
N VAL A 35 5.23 2.50 3.43
CA VAL A 35 5.74 1.14 3.35
C VAL A 35 5.42 0.48 2.01
N LEU A 36 6.25 -0.49 1.65
CA LEU A 36 6.01 -1.36 0.51
C LEU A 36 5.25 -2.61 0.97
N VAL A 37 4.07 -2.85 0.41
CA VAL A 37 3.18 -3.95 0.80
C VAL A 37 2.97 -4.89 -0.37
N GLU A 38 3.18 -6.18 -0.14
CA GLU A 38 2.86 -7.21 -1.13
C GLU A 38 1.35 -7.33 -1.31
N TRP A 39 0.88 -7.32 -2.55
CA TRP A 39 -0.55 -7.45 -2.87
C TRP A 39 -0.72 -8.19 -4.21
N GLU A 40 -1.36 -9.36 -4.17
CA GLU A 40 -1.60 -10.23 -5.35
C GLU A 40 -0.35 -10.41 -6.25
N GLY A 41 0.81 -10.71 -5.66
CA GLY A 41 2.06 -10.99 -6.39
C GLY A 41 2.84 -9.75 -6.82
N GLY A 42 2.33 -8.54 -6.59
CA GLY A 42 3.07 -7.28 -6.75
C GLY A 42 3.46 -6.65 -5.41
N THR A 43 4.24 -5.58 -5.44
CA THR A 43 4.63 -4.79 -4.26
C THR A 43 4.25 -3.33 -4.49
N TYR A 44 3.40 -2.79 -3.62
CA TYR A 44 2.75 -1.50 -3.80
C TYR A 44 3.10 -0.54 -2.67
N PRO A 45 3.28 0.75 -2.97
CA PRO A 45 3.35 1.76 -1.93
C PRO A 45 2.03 1.84 -1.17
N ALA A 46 2.13 1.94 0.15
CA ALA A 46 1.00 2.16 1.01
C ALA A 46 1.42 2.99 2.23
N VAL A 47 0.44 3.64 2.85
CA VAL A 47 0.58 4.33 4.14
C VAL A 47 -0.10 3.50 5.21
N ILE A 48 0.55 3.32 6.35
CA ILE A 48 -0.11 2.70 7.50
C ILE A 48 -1.10 3.71 8.10
N VAL A 49 -2.38 3.39 8.07
CA VAL A 49 -3.45 4.23 8.62
C VAL A 49 -3.86 3.79 10.02
N GLU A 50 -3.58 2.54 10.41
CA GLU A 50 -3.90 2.01 11.74
C GLU A 50 -2.95 0.87 12.13
N VAL A 51 -2.61 0.79 13.42
CA VAL A 51 -1.89 -0.35 14.01
C VAL A 51 -2.90 -1.20 14.79
N SER A 52 -3.49 -2.19 14.13
CA SER A 52 -4.52 -3.06 14.71
C SER A 52 -3.96 -4.17 15.64
N GLY A 53 -2.64 -4.27 15.78
CA GLY A 53 -1.97 -5.20 16.70
C GLY A 53 -0.45 -5.25 16.52
N PRO A 54 0.26 -6.11 17.26
CA PRO A 54 1.72 -6.17 17.23
C PRO A 54 2.30 -6.61 15.87
N THR A 55 1.48 -7.27 15.04
CA THR A 55 1.87 -7.79 13.72
C THR A 55 0.83 -7.52 12.63
N LYS A 56 -0.16 -6.65 12.89
CA LYS A 56 -1.25 -6.34 11.97
C LYS A 56 -1.38 -4.84 11.78
N TYR A 57 -1.47 -4.41 10.54
CA TYR A 57 -1.49 -3.00 10.15
C TYR A 57 -2.58 -2.78 9.11
N LYS A 58 -3.45 -1.79 9.32
CA LYS A 58 -4.34 -1.32 8.27
C LYS A 58 -3.54 -0.40 7.36
N VAL A 59 -3.59 -0.65 6.06
CA VAL A 59 -2.82 0.10 5.06
C VAL A 59 -3.76 0.74 4.04
N HIS A 60 -3.42 1.94 3.59
CA HIS A 60 -4.02 2.62 2.46
C HIS A 60 -3.04 2.61 1.29
N TYR A 61 -3.42 1.99 0.18
CA TYR A 61 -2.56 1.87 -1.00
C TYR A 61 -2.52 3.18 -1.79
N GLU A 62 -1.32 3.69 -2.07
CA GLU A 62 -1.15 4.96 -2.76
C GLU A 62 -1.69 4.89 -4.20
N GLY A 63 -2.53 5.86 -4.57
CA GLY A 63 -3.20 5.90 -5.86
C GLY A 63 -4.41 4.98 -5.99
N TYR A 64 -4.81 4.29 -4.91
CA TYR A 64 -6.01 3.46 -4.85
C TYR A 64 -7.02 4.06 -3.87
N ASP A 65 -8.29 3.67 -4.05
CA ASP A 65 -9.36 4.10 -3.18
C ASP A 65 -9.40 3.36 -1.83
N GLU A 66 -9.96 4.00 -0.80
CA GLU A 66 -10.10 3.44 0.56
C GLU A 66 -10.87 2.11 0.63
N ILE A 67 -11.70 1.80 -0.37
CA ILE A 67 -12.35 0.48 -0.47
C ILE A 67 -11.35 -0.68 -0.60
N TRP A 68 -10.10 -0.38 -0.98
CA TRP A 68 -9.02 -1.34 -1.05
C TRP A 68 -8.16 -1.38 0.20
N ASP A 69 -8.43 -0.52 1.18
CA ASP A 69 -7.75 -0.55 2.47
C ASP A 69 -8.02 -1.88 3.14
N GLU A 70 -6.95 -2.50 3.63
CA GLU A 70 -7.03 -3.80 4.29
C GLU A 70 -6.08 -3.88 5.46
N VAL A 71 -6.39 -4.79 6.39
CA VAL A 71 -5.49 -5.15 7.48
C VAL A 71 -4.54 -6.24 6.99
N VAL A 72 -3.26 -5.89 6.82
CA VAL A 72 -2.22 -6.83 6.40
C VAL A 72 -1.37 -7.30 7.58
N PRO A 73 -0.91 -8.57 7.58
CA PRO A 73 0.13 -9.00 8.51
C PRO A 73 1.48 -8.34 8.17
N ARG A 74 2.34 -8.18 9.19
CA ARG A 74 3.71 -7.67 9.05
C ARG A 74 4.51 -8.40 7.96
N SER A 75 4.23 -9.67 7.72
CA SER A 75 4.90 -10.48 6.69
C SER A 75 4.69 -9.98 5.26
N ARG A 76 3.59 -9.28 4.97
CA ARG A 76 3.34 -8.65 3.66
C ARG A 76 4.09 -7.32 3.50
N ILE A 77 4.52 -6.69 4.59
CA ILE A 77 5.26 -5.42 4.54
C ILE A 77 6.74 -5.71 4.26
N LYS A 78 7.22 -5.32 3.07
CA LYS A 78 8.58 -5.57 2.59
C LYS A 78 9.62 -4.60 3.16
N GLY A 79 9.19 -3.42 3.58
CA GLY A 79 10.06 -2.38 4.14
C GLY A 79 9.41 -1.01 4.03
N PHE A 80 10.17 0.02 4.37
CA PHE A 80 9.79 1.40 4.06
C PHE A 80 9.94 1.67 2.56
N VAL A 81 9.23 2.66 2.06
CA VAL A 81 9.45 3.16 0.70
C VAL A 81 10.82 3.85 0.64
N GLU A 82 11.74 3.33 -0.15
CA GLU A 82 13.06 3.94 -0.43
C GLU A 82 13.25 4.09 -1.94
N GLY A 83 13.37 5.33 -2.42
CA GLY A 83 13.67 5.66 -3.82
C GLY A 83 12.47 5.74 -4.76
N THR A 84 12.75 5.77 -6.06
CA THR A 84 11.73 5.86 -7.12
C THR A 84 11.06 4.52 -7.33
N ILE A 85 9.80 4.41 -6.91
CA ILE A 85 8.98 3.22 -7.14
C ILE A 85 8.46 3.25 -8.57
N VAL A 86 8.72 2.21 -9.34
CA VAL A 86 7.97 1.96 -10.58
C VAL A 86 6.60 1.41 -10.16
N PRO A 87 5.48 2.10 -10.48
CA PRO A 87 4.16 1.61 -10.11
C PRO A 87 3.96 0.22 -10.75
N PRO A 88 3.74 -0.84 -9.96
CA PRO A 88 3.37 -2.13 -10.53
C PRO A 88 2.02 -2.01 -11.27
N GLU A 89 1.77 -2.93 -12.20
CA GLU A 89 0.44 -3.04 -12.80
C GLU A 89 -0.63 -3.24 -11.72
N PRO A 90 -1.82 -2.61 -11.82
CA PRO A 90 -2.84 -2.75 -10.80
C PRO A 90 -3.19 -4.21 -10.50
N PRO A 91 -3.51 -4.56 -9.24
CA PRO A 91 -3.85 -5.93 -8.86
C PRO A 91 -5.00 -6.49 -9.69
N ALA A 92 -5.02 -7.80 -9.92
CA ALA A 92 -6.01 -8.44 -10.80
C ALA A 92 -7.45 -8.15 -10.36
N LYS A 93 -7.71 -8.17 -9.04
CA LYS A 93 -9.04 -7.81 -8.52
C LYS A 93 -9.42 -6.35 -8.76
N VAL A 94 -8.46 -5.43 -8.72
CA VAL A 94 -8.69 -4.01 -9.01
C VAL A 94 -9.03 -3.86 -10.49
N ARG A 95 -8.28 -4.52 -11.38
CA ARG A 95 -8.57 -4.52 -12.82
C ARG A 95 -9.93 -5.11 -13.13
N ALA A 96 -10.30 -6.23 -12.50
CA ALA A 96 -11.60 -6.86 -12.69
C ALA A 96 -12.75 -5.92 -12.26
N LYS A 97 -12.61 -5.25 -11.11
CA LYS A 97 -13.59 -4.27 -10.65
C LYS A 97 -13.67 -3.05 -11.57
N ALA A 98 -12.53 -2.57 -12.07
CA ALA A 98 -12.47 -1.49 -13.05
C ALA A 98 -13.20 -1.87 -14.36
N LEU A 99 -13.00 -3.08 -14.87
CA LEU A 99 -13.68 -3.57 -16.08
C LEU A 99 -15.20 -3.69 -15.87
N GLN A 100 -15.62 -4.22 -14.71
CA GLN A 100 -17.04 -4.28 -14.37
C GLN A 100 -17.66 -2.89 -14.28
N ALA A 101 -16.98 -1.96 -13.59
CA ALA A 101 -17.43 -0.58 -13.48
C ALA A 101 -17.47 0.13 -14.84
N ALA A 102 -16.51 -0.14 -15.73
CA ALA A 102 -16.50 0.44 -17.07
C ALA A 102 -17.72 0.06 -17.92
N GLN A 103 -18.39 -1.05 -17.61
CA GLN A 103 -19.63 -1.44 -18.27
C GLN A 103 -20.86 -0.67 -17.76
N THR A 104 -20.83 -0.23 -16.50
CA THR A 104 -21.99 0.37 -15.82
C THR A 104 -21.87 1.88 -15.61
N ASN A 105 -20.65 2.42 -15.69
CA ASN A 105 -20.38 3.83 -15.49
C ASN A 105 -20.87 4.69 -16.65
N VAL A 106 -21.34 5.89 -16.31
CA VAL A 106 -21.88 6.87 -17.25
C VAL A 106 -20.80 7.39 -18.19
N HIS A 107 -19.60 7.64 -17.67
CA HIS A 107 -18.50 8.19 -18.45
C HIS A 107 -17.48 7.13 -18.86
N LYS A 108 -16.85 7.36 -20.00
CA LYS A 108 -15.87 6.46 -20.62
C LYS A 108 -14.49 7.10 -20.67
N ILE A 109 -13.47 6.25 -20.83
CA ILE A 109 -12.10 6.72 -21.08
C ILE A 109 -12.09 7.52 -22.38
N GLY A 110 -11.49 8.71 -22.33
CA GLY A 110 -11.45 9.69 -23.42
C GLY A 110 -12.55 10.75 -23.37
N ASP A 111 -13.57 10.60 -22.51
CA ASP A 111 -14.61 11.61 -22.37
C ASP A 111 -14.01 12.91 -21.81
N ARG A 112 -14.44 14.03 -22.40
CA ARG A 112 -14.11 15.37 -21.91
C ARG A 112 -15.21 15.83 -20.95
N VAL A 113 -14.79 16.22 -19.75
CA VAL A 113 -15.68 16.61 -18.67
C VAL A 113 -15.18 17.89 -18.00
N ARG A 114 -15.99 18.44 -17.10
CA ARG A 114 -15.57 19.47 -16.16
C ARG A 114 -15.50 18.86 -14.77
N VAL A 115 -14.37 19.03 -14.09
CA VAL A 115 -14.14 18.52 -12.74
C VAL A 115 -14.06 19.68 -11.76
N GLU A 116 -14.79 19.59 -10.66
CA GLU A 116 -14.73 20.55 -9.57
C GLU A 116 -13.41 20.43 -8.82
N TRP A 117 -12.67 21.52 -8.68
CA TRP A 117 -11.49 21.64 -7.85
C TRP A 117 -11.52 22.98 -7.12
N HIS A 118 -11.48 22.94 -5.78
CA HIS A 118 -11.60 24.13 -4.90
C HIS A 118 -12.78 25.07 -5.26
N GLY A 119 -13.95 24.50 -5.57
CA GLY A 119 -15.17 25.26 -5.90
C GLY A 119 -15.18 25.89 -7.30
N GLN A 120 -14.18 25.57 -8.14
CA GLN A 120 -14.12 25.97 -9.55
C GLN A 120 -14.13 24.74 -10.46
N MET A 121 -14.67 24.90 -11.66
CA MET A 121 -14.77 23.81 -12.64
C MET A 121 -13.63 23.91 -13.66
N TYR A 122 -12.82 22.86 -13.76
CA TYR A 122 -11.71 22.79 -14.71
C TYR A 122 -11.97 21.74 -15.79
N PRO A 123 -11.60 22.01 -17.06
CA PRO A 123 -11.71 21.01 -18.11
C PRO A 123 -10.74 19.85 -17.86
N ALA A 124 -11.23 18.62 -18.04
CA ALA A 124 -10.43 17.42 -17.86
C ALA A 124 -10.85 16.32 -18.84
N ILE A 125 -9.97 15.34 -19.03
CA ILE A 125 -10.18 14.14 -19.83
C ILE A 125 -10.17 12.94 -18.89
N ILE A 126 -11.13 12.03 -19.02
CA ILE A 126 -11.11 10.77 -18.28
C ILE A 126 -10.04 9.86 -18.87
N THR A 127 -9.03 9.53 -18.08
CA THR A 127 -7.91 8.66 -18.47
C THR A 127 -8.06 7.24 -17.96
N GLY A 128 -8.95 7.01 -16.99
CA GLY A 128 -9.18 5.67 -16.44
C GLY A 128 -10.49 5.55 -15.68
N ILE A 129 -10.98 4.32 -15.56
CA ILE A 129 -12.10 3.95 -14.68
C ILE A 129 -11.52 3.02 -13.62
N VAL A 130 -11.54 3.45 -12.35
CA VAL A 130 -10.90 2.73 -11.25
C VAL A 130 -11.90 2.03 -10.33
N GLY A 131 -13.19 2.33 -10.50
CA GLY A 131 -14.29 1.74 -9.76
C GLY A 131 -15.64 2.30 -10.18
N GLN A 132 -16.70 1.87 -9.52
CA GLN A 132 -18.05 2.36 -9.77
C GLN A 132 -18.11 3.85 -9.43
N GLU A 133 -18.49 4.68 -10.40
CA GLU A 133 -18.54 6.14 -10.29
C GLU A 133 -17.21 6.79 -9.87
N ARG A 134 -16.08 6.12 -10.11
CA ARG A 134 -14.73 6.60 -9.81
C ARG A 134 -13.86 6.62 -11.06
N TYR A 135 -13.32 7.79 -11.37
CA TYR A 135 -12.64 8.08 -12.62
C TYR A 135 -11.27 8.69 -12.35
N ARG A 136 -10.24 8.20 -13.04
CA ARG A 136 -8.95 8.89 -13.14
C ARG A 136 -9.06 9.95 -14.22
N ILE A 137 -8.66 11.17 -13.92
CA ILE A 137 -8.78 12.31 -14.82
C ILE A 137 -7.41 12.97 -15.03
N HIS A 138 -7.26 13.62 -16.18
CA HIS A 138 -6.15 14.50 -16.51
C HIS A 138 -6.71 15.89 -16.82
N TYR A 139 -6.27 16.92 -16.10
CA TYR A 139 -6.72 18.29 -16.33
C TYR A 139 -6.12 18.84 -17.64
N GLU A 140 -6.96 19.38 -18.53
CA GLU A 140 -6.49 19.92 -19.81
C GLU A 140 -5.57 21.14 -19.57
N GLY A 141 -4.34 21.09 -20.07
CA GLY A 141 -3.36 22.16 -19.93
C GLY A 141 -2.48 22.09 -18.68
N TYR A 142 -2.62 21.03 -17.88
CA TYR A 142 -1.82 20.79 -16.68
C TYR A 142 -0.92 19.56 -16.86
N GLY A 143 0.17 19.47 -16.09
CA GLY A 143 1.04 18.31 -16.08
C GLY A 143 0.43 17.08 -15.38
N PRO A 144 0.99 15.88 -15.59
CA PRO A 144 0.48 14.63 -15.01
C PRO A 144 0.59 14.58 -13.48
N GLU A 145 1.36 15.46 -12.86
CA GLU A 145 1.40 15.63 -11.40
C GLU A 145 0.07 16.12 -10.82
N TRP A 146 -0.84 16.62 -11.66
CA TRP A 146 -2.20 17.03 -11.28
C TRP A 146 -3.25 15.96 -11.57
N ASP A 147 -2.86 14.81 -12.13
CA ASP A 147 -3.79 13.71 -12.36
C ASP A 147 -4.30 13.17 -11.02
N GLU A 148 -5.61 13.07 -10.87
CA GLU A 148 -6.23 12.56 -9.67
C GLU A 148 -7.37 11.59 -9.98
N THR A 149 -7.83 10.88 -8.94
CA THR A 149 -9.04 10.06 -9.00
C THR A 149 -10.18 10.83 -8.35
N VAL A 150 -11.24 11.09 -9.11
CA VAL A 150 -12.43 11.81 -8.62
C VAL A 150 -13.68 10.93 -8.68
N GLY A 151 -14.66 11.25 -7.84
CA GLY A 151 -15.99 10.66 -7.90
C GLY A 151 -16.92 11.39 -8.87
N LEU A 152 -17.99 10.71 -9.31
CA LEU A 152 -19.01 11.28 -10.19
C LEU A 152 -19.59 12.62 -9.66
N SER A 153 -19.66 12.79 -8.34
CA SER A 153 -20.16 14.02 -7.71
C SER A 153 -19.38 15.29 -8.07
N ARG A 154 -18.08 15.17 -8.39
CA ARG A 154 -17.23 16.30 -8.84
C ARG A 154 -17.23 16.48 -10.35
N ILE A 155 -17.86 15.58 -11.11
CA ILE A 155 -17.84 15.57 -12.57
C ILE A 155 -19.13 16.17 -13.11
N GLN A 156 -19.00 17.09 -14.06
CA GLN A 156 -20.11 17.58 -14.86
C GLN A 156 -19.82 17.36 -16.34
N PRO A 157 -20.85 17.12 -17.17
CA PRO A 157 -20.72 17.15 -18.62
C PRO A 157 -20.08 18.48 -19.09
N ARG A 158 -19.28 18.40 -20.15
CA ARG A 158 -18.67 19.59 -20.76
C ARG A 158 -19.73 20.53 -21.31
#